data_AF-A0A2R6AYS4-F1
#
_entry.id   AF-A0A2R6AYS4-F1
#
_cell.length_a   1.000
_cell.length_b   1.000
_cell.length_c   1.000
_cell.angle_alpha   90.00
_cell.angle_beta   90.00
_cell.angle_gamma   90.00
#
_symmetry.space_group_name_H-M   'P 1'
#
loop_
_entity.id
_entity.type
_entity.pdbx_description
1 polymer ?
#
loop_
_entity_poly.entity_id
_entity_poly.type
_entity_poly.pdbx_seq_one_letter_code
_entity_poly.pdbx_strand_id
1 'polypeptide(L)'
;MEHLILARIKSGWNLKGTIISKIGKRAYTFKYVIYADRLFKTRRVRVSEVTSRSVRNLSIDFIGPAVFVNGKIRADFASCSDVDFEISP
;
A
#
# COMPACT_ATOMS: atom_id res chain seq x y z
N MET A 1 -11.30 -9.81 -6.27
CA MET A 1 -10.28 -10.86 -6.48
C MET A 1 -8.94 -10.23 -6.19
N GLU A 2 -8.10 -10.92 -5.42
CA GLU A 2 -6.75 -10.49 -5.13
C GLU A 2 -5.75 -11.57 -5.55
N HIS A 3 -4.61 -11.13 -6.06
CA HIS A 3 -3.43 -11.95 -6.25
C HIS A 3 -2.23 -11.28 -5.57
N LEU A 4 -1.65 -11.96 -4.58
CA LEU A 4 -0.54 -11.47 -3.77
C LEU A 4 0.69 -12.38 -3.92
N ILE A 5 1.85 -11.76 -4.13
CA ILE A 5 3.15 -12.41 -4.06
C ILE A 5 3.89 -11.87 -2.84
N LEU A 6 4.23 -12.76 -1.90
CA LEU A 6 5.08 -12.47 -0.76
C LEU A 6 6.51 -12.97 -1.02
N ALA A 7 7.50 -12.09 -0.86
CA ALA A 7 8.91 -12.42 -1.03
C ALA A 7 9.74 -11.86 0.13
N ARG A 8 10.68 -12.67 0.63
CA ARG A 8 11.71 -12.21 1.57
C ARG A 8 12.80 -11.46 0.80
N ILE A 9 13.24 -10.32 1.35
CA ILE A 9 14.33 -9.50 0.81
C ILE A 9 15.37 -9.23 1.91
N LYS A 10 16.54 -8.67 1.55
CA LYS A 10 17.63 -8.41 2.51
C LYS A 10 17.19 -7.61 3.75
N SER A 11 16.31 -6.63 3.56
CA SER A 11 15.82 -5.70 4.59
C SER A 11 14.52 -6.12 5.28
N GLY A 12 13.92 -7.27 4.91
CA GLY A 12 12.63 -7.70 5.46
C GLY A 12 11.77 -8.41 4.41
N TRP A 13 10.57 -7.88 4.17
CA TRP A 13 9.58 -8.47 3.30
C TRP A 13 9.12 -7.51 2.21
N ASN A 14 8.76 -8.07 1.07
CA ASN A 14 8.16 -7.38 -0.06
C ASN A 14 6.86 -8.11 -0.43
N LEU A 15 5.74 -7.41 -0.30
CA LEU A 15 4.42 -7.89 -0.67
C LEU A 15 4.00 -7.14 -1.93
N LYS A 16 3.78 -7.85 -3.03
CA LYS A 16 3.30 -7.28 -4.29
C LYS A 16 1.94 -7.86 -4.61
N GLY A 17 0.91 -7.02 -4.57
CA GLY A 17 -0.45 -7.44 -4.80
C GLY A 17 -1.11 -6.73 -5.97
N THR A 18 -2.10 -7.40 -6.55
CA THR A 18 -3.08 -6.79 -7.46
C THR A 18 -4.48 -7.17 -7.00
N ILE A 19 -5.29 -6.16 -6.72
CA ILE A 19 -6.70 -6.32 -6.36
C ILE A 19 -7.54 -5.82 -7.53
N ILE A 20 -8.41 -6.67 -8.04
CA ILE A 20 -9.45 -6.30 -9.01
C ILE A 20 -10.77 -6.31 -8.26
N SER A 21 -11.41 -5.14 -8.20
CA SER A 21 -12.68 -4.94 -7.50
C SER A 21 -13.65 -4.12 -8.35
N LYS A 22 -14.93 -4.29 -8.08
CA LYS A 22 -16.00 -3.50 -8.69
C LYS A 22 -16.69 -2.70 -7.59
N ILE A 23 -16.58 -1.38 -7.65
CA ILE A 23 -17.22 -0.47 -6.70
C ILE A 23 -18.34 0.24 -7.46
N GLY A 24 -19.59 -0.12 -7.12
CA GLY A 24 -20.77 0.28 -7.89
C GLY A 24 -20.73 -0.22 -9.33
N LYS A 25 -20.81 0.70 -10.30
CA LYS A 25 -20.77 0.37 -11.74
C LYS A 25 -19.36 0.36 -12.35
N ARG A 26 -18.32 0.70 -11.58
CA ARG A 26 -16.96 0.89 -12.10
C ARG A 26 -16.04 -0.25 -11.62
N ALA A 27 -15.21 -0.74 -12.54
CA ALA A 27 -14.13 -1.67 -12.24
C ALA A 27 -12.85 -0.89 -11.90
N TYR A 28 -12.18 -1.33 -10.85
CA TYR A 28 -10.92 -0.77 -10.37
C TYR A 28 -9.88 -1.87 -10.28
N THR A 29 -8.66 -1.55 -10.69
CA THR A 29 -7.49 -2.39 -10.45
C THR A 29 -6.53 -1.63 -9.55
N PHE A 30 -6.27 -2.16 -8.36
CA PHE A 30 -5.28 -1.62 -7.44
C PHE A 30 -4.04 -2.49 -7.52
N LYS A 31 -2.91 -1.91 -7.92
CA LYS A 31 -1.60 -2.57 -7.82
C LYS A 31 -0.88 -1.99 -6.63
N TYR A 32 -0.36 -2.82 -5.75
CA TYR A 32 0.33 -2.32 -4.57
C TYR A 32 1.65 -3.06 -4.32
N VAL A 33 2.55 -2.35 -3.65
CA VAL A 33 3.79 -2.89 -3.12
C VAL A 33 3.95 -2.41 -1.68
N ILE A 34 4.06 -3.34 -0.74
CA ILE A 34 4.35 -3.05 0.67
C ILE A 34 5.75 -3.59 0.97
N TYR A 35 6.57 -2.72 1.55
CA TYR A 35 7.84 -3.10 2.15
C TYR A 35 7.68 -3.09 3.65
N ALA A 36 7.93 -4.23 4.27
CA ALA A 36 7.96 -4.38 5.72
C ALA A 36 9.35 -4.77 6.17
N ASP A 37 9.71 -4.43 7.41
CA ASP A 37 10.97 -4.89 8.00
C ASP A 37 10.90 -6.36 8.46
N ARG A 38 11.97 -6.85 9.08
CA ARG A 38 12.04 -8.24 9.55
C ARG A 38 11.01 -8.60 10.63
N LEU A 39 10.42 -7.60 11.28
CA LEU A 39 9.38 -7.75 12.30
C LEU A 39 7.98 -7.47 11.73
N PHE A 40 7.83 -7.47 10.40
CA PHE A 40 6.60 -7.14 9.69
C PHE A 40 6.07 -5.73 9.93
N LYS A 41 6.87 -4.79 10.46
CA LYS A 41 6.45 -3.39 10.55
C LYS A 41 6.49 -2.75 9.17
N THR A 42 5.40 -2.09 8.78
CA THR A 42 5.32 -1.42 7.48
C THR A 42 6.30 -0.25 7.42
N ARG A 43 7.10 -0.20 6.35
CA ARG A 43 8.08 0.87 6.10
C ARG A 43 7.69 1.74 4.93
N ARG A 44 7.11 1.13 3.91
CA ARG A 44 6.70 1.83 2.69
C ARG A 44 5.55 1.10 2.04
N VAL A 45 4.58 1.88 1.58
CA VAL A 45 3.48 1.42 0.73
C VAL A 45 3.47 2.26 -0.54
N ARG A 46 3.29 1.59 -1.67
CA ARG A 46 3.04 2.21 -2.98
C ARG A 46 1.80 1.56 -3.56
N VAL A 47 0.84 2.37 -3.99
CA VAL A 47 -0.43 1.92 -4.57
C VAL A 47 -0.66 2.68 -5.86
N SER A 48 -1.06 1.96 -6.89
CA SER A 48 -1.56 2.51 -8.14
C SER A 48 -2.99 2.03 -8.32
N GLU A 49 -3.95 2.95 -8.21
CA GLU A 49 -5.31 2.72 -8.65
C GLU A 49 -5.38 2.97 -10.16
N VAL A 50 -5.86 1.98 -10.90
CA VAL A 50 -6.02 2.01 -12.35
C VAL A 50 -7.50 1.82 -12.69
N THR A 51 -8.02 2.74 -13.49
CA THR A 51 -9.34 2.65 -14.13
C THR A 51 -9.18 2.70 -15.64
N SER A 52 -10.28 2.55 -16.39
CA SER A 52 -10.25 2.75 -17.84
C SER A 52 -9.93 4.19 -18.27
N ARG A 53 -9.98 5.16 -17.36
CA ARG A 53 -9.84 6.59 -17.66
C ARG A 53 -8.61 7.24 -17.05
N SER A 54 -8.02 6.64 -16.02
CA SER A 54 -6.95 7.27 -15.26
C SER A 54 -6.13 6.28 -14.44
N VAL A 55 -4.93 6.73 -14.09
CA VAL A 55 -4.07 6.13 -13.08
C VAL A 55 -3.85 7.14 -11.96
N ARG A 56 -4.09 6.73 -10.72
CA ARG A 56 -3.81 7.53 -9.51
C ARG A 56 -2.81 6.78 -8.65
N ASN A 57 -1.78 7.49 -8.19
CA ASN A 57 -0.72 6.89 -7.37
C ASN A 57 -0.76 7.45 -5.95
N LEU A 58 -0.49 6.56 -4.99
CA LEU A 58 -0.36 6.86 -3.58
C LEU A 58 0.95 6.25 -3.05
N SER A 59 1.64 7.04 -2.24
CA SER A 59 2.96 6.73 -1.70
C SER A 59 2.95 7.02 -0.21
N ILE A 60 3.04 6.00 0.62
CA ILE A 60 3.10 6.14 2.09
C ILE A 60 4.48 5.67 2.57
N ASP A 61 5.15 6.47 3.39
CA ASP A 61 6.44 6.14 4.00
C ASP A 61 6.36 6.31 5.52
N PHE A 62 6.85 5.32 6.26
CA PHE A 62 6.89 5.29 7.72
C PHE A 62 8.34 5.48 8.19
N ILE A 63 8.64 6.65 8.75
CA ILE A 63 9.99 7.04 9.19
C ILE A 63 9.93 7.41 10.67
N GLY A 64 10.33 6.48 11.54
CA GLY A 64 10.14 6.63 12.98
C GLY A 64 8.64 6.76 13.30
N PRO A 65 8.22 7.78 14.08
CA PRO A 65 6.80 8.04 14.36
C PRO A 65 6.08 8.81 13.25
N ALA A 66 6.82 9.34 12.26
CA ALA A 66 6.27 10.19 11.22
C ALA A 66 5.79 9.37 10.02
N VAL A 67 4.60 9.72 9.52
CA VAL A 67 4.02 9.17 8.30
C VAL A 67 4.02 10.24 7.22
N PHE A 68 4.53 9.88 6.04
CA PHE A 68 4.55 10.74 4.86
C PHE A 68 3.60 10.17 3.81
N VAL A 69 2.72 11.01 3.27
CA VAL A 69 1.82 10.66 2.17
C VAL A 69 2.17 11.54 0.97
N ASN A 70 2.56 10.90 -0.13
CA ASN A 70 3.07 11.53 -1.35
C ASN A 70 4.19 12.56 -1.05
N GLY A 71 5.10 12.20 -0.14
CA GLY A 71 6.24 13.03 0.28
C GLY A 71 5.91 14.13 1.28
N LYS A 72 4.64 14.33 1.65
CA LYS A 72 4.22 15.32 2.66
C LYS A 72 3.94 14.64 3.99
N ILE A 73 4.45 15.20 5.07
CA ILE A 73 4.17 14.70 6.42
C ILE A 73 2.67 14.82 6.73
N ARG A 74 2.12 13.81 7.41
CA ARG A 74 0.71 13.74 7.81
C ARG A 74 0.63 13.42 9.30
N ALA A 75 0.47 14.47 10.11
CA ALA A 75 0.42 14.36 11.56
C ALA A 75 -0.83 13.61 12.06
N ASP A 76 -1.89 13.60 11.27
CA ASP A 76 -3.13 12.85 11.52
C ASP A 76 -2.96 11.33 11.42
N PHE A 77 -1.85 10.85 10.85
CA PHE A 77 -1.45 9.43 10.86
C PHE A 77 -0.26 9.16 11.79
N ALA A 78 0.07 10.08 12.69
CA ALA A 78 1.20 9.89 13.60
C ALA A 78 1.03 8.60 14.41
N SER A 79 2.14 7.85 14.55
CA SER A 79 2.19 6.57 15.29
C SER A 79 1.49 5.37 14.65
N CYS A 80 0.84 5.51 13.48
CA CYS A 80 0.42 4.35 12.71
C CYS A 80 1.66 3.54 12.28
N SER A 81 1.62 2.22 12.46
CA SER A 81 2.70 1.30 12.06
C SER A 81 2.35 0.41 10.88
N ASP A 82 1.06 0.34 10.54
CA ASP A 82 0.49 -0.63 9.61
C ASP A 82 -0.54 0.04 8.70
N VAL A 83 -0.80 -0.59 7.56
CA VAL A 83 -1.78 -0.13 6.58
C VAL A 83 -2.81 -1.23 6.38
N ASP A 84 -4.07 -0.85 6.43
CA ASP A 84 -5.19 -1.71 6.12
C ASP A 84 -5.84 -1.27 4.81
N PHE A 85 -6.17 -2.23 3.96
CA PHE A 85 -6.90 -2.02 2.72
C PHE A 85 -8.29 -2.63 2.90
N GLU A 86 -9.32 -1.79 2.98
CA GLU A 86 -10.72 -2.23 3.20
C GLU A 86 -11.20 -3.37 2.25
N ILE A 87 -10.61 -3.45 1.05
CA ILE A 87 -10.94 -4.44 0.01
C ILE A 87 -10.00 -5.67 -0.02
N SER A 88 -9.10 -5.77 0.95
CA SER A 88 -8.16 -6.88 1.18
C SER A 88 -8.48 -7.53 2.54
N PRO A 89 -8.42 -8.86 2.66
CA PRO A 89 -8.42 -9.52 3.96
C PRO A 89 -7.14 -9.26 4.76
#